data_AF-A0A6N6KCY6-F1
#
_entry.id   AF-A0A6N6KCY6-F1
#
_cell.length_a   1.000
_cell.length_b   1.000
_cell.length_c   1.000
_cell.angle_alpha   90.00
_cell.angle_beta   90.00
_cell.angle_gamma   90.00
#
_symmetry.space_group_name_H-M   'P 1'
#
loop_
_entity.id
_entity.type
_entity.pdbx_description
1 polymer ?
#
loop_
_entity_poly.entity_id
_entity_poly.type
_entity_poly.pdbx_seq_one_letter_code
_entity_poly.pdbx_strand_id
1 'polypeptide(L)'
;MDALKYVYTFGGEYTEGNSSMRELLGGKGANLAEMNLIGVPVPPGFTVTTEACNNYYKIGKEKTISVLTEQVAKGVAVVEKITGKKLGDPNNPLLLSVRSGAPASMPGMMDTVLNLGMNDEVVEGFAKQSNEWASWDSYRRFIQMYGDVVMGLKPESKDDIDPFEKIMDYVKEERGIKNDTDFTVDDLKLICNTFRNKIKEKTGKEFPQDPWQQLWGSITAVFDSWMNQRAITYRRLNNIPAEWGTAVNVQAMVFGNMGDDSATGVAFTRDPATGENIF
;
A
#
# COMPACT_ATOMS: atom_id res chain seq x y z
N MET A 1 11.48 28.91 14.16
CA MET A 1 10.26 28.33 13.58
C MET A 1 10.40 26.84 13.75
N ASP A 2 9.53 26.22 14.53
CA ASP A 2 9.50 24.76 14.61
C ASP A 2 9.27 24.19 13.20
N ALA A 3 10.01 23.16 12.84
CA ALA A 3 9.83 22.49 11.56
C ALA A 3 8.39 21.93 11.48
N LEU A 4 7.66 22.25 10.41
CA LEU A 4 6.30 21.73 10.19
C LEU A 4 6.32 20.18 10.22
N LYS A 5 5.49 19.60 11.08
CA LYS A 5 5.36 18.15 11.26
C LYS A 5 4.31 17.58 10.31
N TYR A 6 4.75 16.72 9.40
CA TYR A 6 3.92 16.08 8.38
C TYR A 6 3.77 14.56 8.57
N VAL A 7 4.51 13.94 9.48
CA VAL A 7 4.46 12.50 9.74
C VAL A 7 4.08 12.24 11.19
N TYR A 8 3.08 11.38 11.39
CA TYR A 8 2.54 11.01 12.70
C TYR A 8 2.56 9.49 12.86
N THR A 9 3.34 8.99 13.82
CA THR A 9 3.52 7.57 14.08
C THR A 9 2.43 6.98 14.98
N PHE A 10 2.20 5.68 14.85
CA PHE A 10 1.33 4.89 15.73
C PHE A 10 1.87 3.45 15.84
N GLY A 11 1.67 2.81 16.98
CA GLY A 11 2.09 1.42 17.22
C GLY A 11 2.85 1.26 18.54
N GLY A 12 2.87 0.03 19.08
CA GLY A 12 3.59 -0.27 20.32
C GLY A 12 3.10 0.55 21.52
N GLU A 13 1.77 0.64 21.68
CA GLU A 13 1.09 1.41 22.74
C GLU A 13 1.34 2.93 22.72
N TYR A 14 1.94 3.45 21.65
CA TYR A 14 2.18 4.87 21.47
C TYR A 14 1.61 5.38 20.13
N THR A 15 0.98 6.55 20.17
CA THR A 15 0.54 7.26 18.98
C THR A 15 0.73 8.76 19.11
N GLU A 16 1.05 9.41 18.00
CA GLU A 16 1.15 10.87 17.90
C GLU A 16 -0.14 11.53 17.43
N GLY A 17 -1.16 10.73 17.08
CA GLY A 17 -2.45 11.19 16.57
C GLY A 17 -3.61 10.76 17.46
N ASN A 18 -4.83 11.15 17.08
CA ASN A 18 -6.09 10.64 17.66
C ASN A 18 -7.27 10.94 16.71
N SER A 19 -8.46 10.47 17.07
CA SER A 19 -9.70 10.66 16.28
C SER A 19 -10.06 12.11 15.96
N SER A 20 -9.66 13.08 16.80
CA SER A 20 -9.95 14.51 16.56
C SER A 20 -9.15 15.12 15.40
N MET A 21 -8.03 14.48 15.02
CA MET A 21 -7.13 14.96 13.96
C MET A 21 -7.55 14.48 12.57
N ARG A 22 -8.85 14.22 12.36
CA ARG A 22 -9.42 13.66 11.14
C ARG A 22 -9.13 14.48 9.88
N GLU A 23 -9.12 15.81 9.99
CA GLU A 23 -8.81 16.68 8.84
C GLU A 23 -7.33 16.58 8.43
N LEU A 24 -6.43 16.35 9.39
CA LEU A 24 -4.98 16.30 9.18
C LEU A 24 -4.49 14.89 8.79
N LEU A 25 -5.00 13.86 9.45
CA LEU A 25 -4.59 12.46 9.28
C LEU A 25 -5.51 11.66 8.34
N GLY A 26 -6.61 12.28 7.89
CA GLY A 26 -7.70 11.59 7.24
C GLY A 26 -8.47 10.65 8.17
N GLY A 27 -9.60 10.13 7.70
CA GLY A 27 -10.43 9.23 8.50
C GLY A 27 -9.71 7.94 8.90
N LYS A 28 -8.88 7.36 8.01
CA LYS A 28 -8.14 6.13 8.30
C LYS A 28 -7.00 6.35 9.29
N GLY A 29 -6.18 7.38 9.09
CA GLY A 29 -5.04 7.66 9.97
C GLY A 29 -5.49 8.02 11.38
N ALA A 30 -6.51 8.87 11.50
CA ALA A 30 -7.10 9.22 12.79
C ALA A 30 -7.68 8.00 13.52
N ASN A 31 -8.36 7.09 12.81
CA ASN A 31 -8.89 5.86 13.39
C ASN A 31 -7.79 4.85 13.77
N LEU A 32 -6.71 4.72 12.97
CA LEU A 32 -5.56 3.87 13.31
C LEU A 32 -4.88 4.34 14.61
N ALA A 33 -4.72 5.66 14.74
CA ALA A 33 -4.21 6.28 15.97
C ALA A 33 -5.15 6.02 17.16
N GLU A 34 -6.46 6.24 16.99
CA GLU A 34 -7.46 5.99 18.03
C GLU A 34 -7.49 4.52 18.47
N MET A 35 -7.48 3.59 17.51
CA MET A 35 -7.45 2.14 17.80
C MET A 35 -6.21 1.77 18.60
N ASN A 36 -5.05 2.34 18.28
CA ASN A 36 -3.82 2.13 19.04
C ASN A 36 -3.94 2.70 20.47
N LEU A 37 -4.52 3.90 20.61
CA LEU A 37 -4.71 4.57 21.90
C LEU A 37 -5.60 3.77 22.86
N ILE A 38 -6.65 3.11 22.34
CA ILE A 38 -7.57 2.28 23.14
C ILE A 38 -7.09 0.83 23.31
N GLY A 39 -5.87 0.50 22.87
CA GLY A 39 -5.24 -0.81 23.09
C GLY A 39 -5.62 -1.91 22.08
N VAL A 40 -6.20 -1.57 20.93
CA VAL A 40 -6.39 -2.57 19.85
C VAL A 40 -5.03 -2.90 19.23
N PRO A 41 -4.73 -4.19 18.93
CA PRO A 41 -3.47 -4.59 18.32
C PRO A 41 -3.37 -4.15 16.86
N VAL A 42 -3.04 -2.87 16.66
CA VAL A 42 -2.81 -2.25 15.35
C VAL A 42 -1.35 -2.46 14.95
N PRO A 43 -1.06 -3.02 13.75
CA PRO A 43 0.32 -3.08 13.25
C PRO A 43 0.95 -1.68 13.19
N PRO A 44 2.22 -1.51 13.60
CA PRO A 44 2.86 -0.21 13.69
C PRO A 44 2.98 0.46 12.32
N GLY A 45 2.94 1.79 12.30
CA GLY A 45 2.97 2.58 11.09
C GLY A 45 3.08 4.07 11.34
N PHE A 46 2.84 4.84 10.29
CA PHE A 46 2.74 6.28 10.34
C PHE A 46 1.81 6.83 9.26
N THR A 47 1.29 8.03 9.50
CA THR A 47 0.46 8.77 8.56
C THR A 47 1.21 10.01 8.10
N VAL A 48 1.35 10.16 6.78
CA VAL A 48 1.75 11.40 6.11
C VAL A 48 0.49 12.24 5.91
N THR A 49 0.48 13.46 6.45
CA THR A 49 -0.72 14.31 6.56
C THR A 49 -1.33 14.75 5.22
N THR A 50 -2.59 15.18 5.27
CA THR A 50 -3.27 15.87 4.17
C THR A 50 -2.58 17.19 3.79
N GLU A 51 -1.99 17.90 4.75
CA GLU A 51 -1.20 19.12 4.49
C GLU A 51 0.03 18.84 3.63
N ALA A 52 0.67 17.68 3.79
CA ALA A 52 1.76 17.26 2.92
C ALA A 52 1.29 17.05 1.47
N CYS A 53 0.08 16.50 1.28
CA CYS A 53 -0.56 16.41 -0.04
C CYS A 53 -0.86 17.79 -0.62
N ASN A 54 -1.37 18.72 0.19
CA ASN A 54 -1.59 20.09 -0.26
C ASN A 54 -0.28 20.79 -0.66
N ASN A 55 0.81 20.56 0.08
CA ASN A 55 2.12 21.05 -0.29
C ASN A 55 2.63 20.40 -1.58
N TYR A 56 2.41 19.10 -1.78
CA TYR A 56 2.74 18.40 -3.03
C TYR A 56 2.26 19.15 -4.27
N TYR A 57 1.01 19.64 -4.25
CA TYR A 57 0.44 20.42 -5.36
C TYR A 57 0.91 21.88 -5.40
N LYS A 58 1.31 22.48 -4.27
CA LYS A 58 1.77 23.88 -4.19
C LYS A 58 3.24 24.06 -4.59
N ILE A 59 4.12 23.18 -4.10
CA ILE A 59 5.58 23.32 -4.26
C ILE A 59 6.19 22.29 -5.20
N GLY A 60 5.39 21.31 -5.66
CA GLY A 60 5.80 20.26 -6.56
C GLY A 60 6.42 19.04 -5.86
N LYS A 61 6.53 17.95 -6.62
CA LYS A 61 6.97 16.64 -6.16
C LYS A 61 8.34 16.65 -5.48
N GLU A 62 9.37 17.15 -6.16
CA GLU A 62 10.76 17.08 -5.67
C GLU A 62 10.96 17.84 -4.36
N LYS A 63 10.42 19.06 -4.27
CA LYS A 63 10.50 19.87 -3.04
C LYS A 63 9.74 19.23 -1.89
N THR A 64 8.59 18.62 -2.18
CA THR A 64 7.79 17.93 -1.16
C THR A 64 8.51 16.69 -0.62
N ILE A 65 9.12 15.89 -1.50
CA ILE A 65 9.95 14.75 -1.09
C ILE A 65 11.06 15.26 -0.16
N SER A 66 11.82 16.29 -0.56
CA SER A 66 12.89 16.88 0.26
C SER A 66 12.43 17.28 1.66
N VAL A 67 11.27 17.96 1.77
CA VAL A 67 10.69 18.37 3.06
C VAL A 67 10.27 17.18 3.93
N LEU A 68 9.82 16.09 3.31
CA LEU A 68 9.33 14.90 4.00
C LEU A 68 10.43 13.88 4.33
N THR A 69 11.58 13.93 3.64
CA THR A 69 12.61 12.88 3.68
C THR A 69 12.99 12.46 5.10
N GLU A 70 13.37 13.42 5.94
CA GLU A 70 13.81 13.12 7.30
C GLU A 70 12.67 12.57 8.17
N GLN A 71 11.44 13.08 7.99
CA GLN A 71 10.28 12.67 8.79
C GLN A 71 9.79 11.27 8.41
N VAL A 72 9.78 10.95 7.11
CA VAL A 72 9.44 9.61 6.63
C VAL A 72 10.51 8.60 7.05
N ALA A 73 11.79 8.96 6.99
CA ALA A 73 12.87 8.11 7.47
C ALA A 73 12.74 7.80 8.97
N LYS A 74 12.42 8.81 9.79
CA LYS A 74 12.10 8.63 11.22
C LYS A 74 10.88 7.73 11.43
N GLY A 75 9.83 7.92 10.63
CA GLY A 75 8.63 7.07 10.67
C GLY A 75 8.96 5.60 10.41
N VAL A 76 9.72 5.30 9.35
CA VAL A 76 10.19 3.94 9.07
C VAL A 76 11.04 3.39 10.21
N ALA A 77 11.98 4.17 10.74
CA ALA A 77 12.83 3.74 11.86
C ALA A 77 12.03 3.39 13.14
N VAL A 78 10.92 4.09 13.41
CA VAL A 78 10.00 3.74 14.50
C VAL A 78 9.34 2.38 14.24
N VAL A 79 8.88 2.13 13.02
CA VAL A 79 8.29 0.84 12.63
C VAL A 79 9.31 -0.29 12.73
N GLU A 80 10.54 -0.08 12.24
CA GLU A 80 11.64 -1.04 12.35
C GLU A 80 11.95 -1.37 13.81
N LYS A 81 12.00 -0.35 14.68
CA LYS A 81 12.25 -0.54 16.12
C LYS A 81 11.16 -1.36 16.80
N ILE A 82 9.89 -1.10 16.50
CA ILE A 82 8.75 -1.82 17.13
C ILE A 82 8.67 -3.26 16.61
N THR A 83 8.88 -3.47 15.32
CA THR A 83 8.76 -4.80 14.69
C THR A 83 10.02 -5.66 14.85
N GLY A 84 11.18 -5.04 15.10
CA GLY A 84 12.48 -5.70 15.06
C GLY A 84 12.94 -6.07 13.64
N LYS A 85 12.22 -5.63 12.61
CA LYS A 85 12.49 -5.92 11.18
C LYS A 85 13.13 -4.72 10.50
N LYS A 86 13.72 -4.91 9.31
CA LYS A 86 14.41 -3.83 8.58
C LYS A 86 13.99 -3.76 7.11
N LEU A 87 13.75 -2.54 6.63
CA LEU A 87 13.30 -2.29 5.26
C LEU A 87 14.45 -2.62 4.29
N GLY A 88 14.20 -3.59 3.39
CA GLY A 88 15.20 -4.07 2.43
C GLY A 88 16.20 -5.09 2.97
N ASP A 89 16.05 -5.58 4.21
CA ASP A 89 16.88 -6.66 4.72
C ASP A 89 16.34 -8.02 4.27
N PRO A 90 17.07 -8.82 3.48
CA PRO A 90 16.60 -10.13 3.05
C PRO A 90 16.47 -11.13 4.20
N ASN A 91 17.22 -10.96 5.30
CA ASN A 91 17.22 -11.92 6.40
C ASN A 91 16.11 -11.62 7.42
N ASN A 92 15.65 -10.38 7.54
CA ASN A 92 14.54 -10.04 8.43
C ASN A 92 13.71 -8.86 7.88
N PRO A 93 12.98 -9.09 6.78
CA PRO A 93 12.42 -8.01 5.97
C PRO A 93 11.23 -7.32 6.64
N LEU A 94 11.30 -6.00 6.75
CA LEU A 94 10.13 -5.16 6.97
C LEU A 94 9.43 -4.92 5.63
N LEU A 95 8.22 -5.44 5.50
CA LEU A 95 7.32 -5.14 4.40
C LEU A 95 6.24 -4.16 4.85
N LEU A 96 5.86 -3.24 3.96
CA LEU A 96 4.94 -2.15 4.24
C LEU A 96 3.71 -2.20 3.33
N SER A 97 2.61 -1.67 3.81
CA SER A 97 1.46 -1.26 2.99
C SER A 97 1.39 0.25 2.94
N VAL A 98 0.96 0.79 1.79
CA VAL A 98 0.72 2.21 1.58
C VAL A 98 -0.73 2.40 1.17
N ARG A 99 -1.49 3.11 2.01
CA ARG A 99 -2.94 3.26 1.90
C ARG A 99 -3.34 4.71 2.03
N SER A 100 -3.98 5.22 1.00
CA SER A 100 -4.68 6.50 1.04
C SER A 100 -5.75 6.61 2.14
N GLY A 101 -5.96 7.82 2.66
CA GLY A 101 -7.02 8.14 3.60
C GLY A 101 -7.37 9.63 3.60
N ALA A 102 -8.46 10.00 2.96
CA ALA A 102 -8.99 11.37 3.00
C ALA A 102 -9.86 11.59 4.26
N PRO A 103 -10.17 12.84 4.64
CA PRO A 103 -11.09 13.13 5.74
C PRO A 103 -12.50 12.57 5.49
N ALA A 104 -12.97 12.58 4.24
CA ALA A 104 -14.17 11.85 3.83
C ALA A 104 -13.84 10.43 3.37
N SER A 105 -14.76 9.49 3.62
CA SER A 105 -14.66 8.14 3.08
C SER A 105 -14.91 8.15 1.58
N MET A 106 -14.01 7.57 0.81
CA MET A 106 -14.11 7.45 -0.66
C MET A 106 -13.87 5.99 -1.06
N PRO A 107 -14.86 5.09 -0.86
CA PRO A 107 -14.70 3.65 -1.07
C PRO A 107 -14.43 3.34 -2.54
N GLY A 108 -13.43 2.50 -2.80
CA GLY A 108 -13.04 2.09 -4.16
C GLY A 108 -12.46 3.22 -5.01
N MET A 109 -12.13 4.38 -4.43
CA MET A 109 -11.67 5.56 -5.19
C MET A 109 -10.16 5.75 -5.19
N MET A 110 -9.46 5.18 -4.22
CA MET A 110 -8.04 5.42 -4.02
C MET A 110 -7.28 4.11 -3.91
N ASP A 111 -6.08 4.11 -4.46
CA ASP A 111 -5.29 2.90 -4.62
C ASP A 111 -4.57 2.50 -3.33
N THR A 112 -4.19 1.24 -3.25
CA THR A 112 -3.44 0.65 -2.14
C THR A 112 -2.30 -0.17 -2.72
N VAL A 113 -1.11 -0.05 -2.13
CA VAL A 113 0.04 -0.89 -2.44
C VAL A 113 0.31 -1.75 -1.22
N LEU A 114 0.36 -3.07 -1.39
CA LEU A 114 0.73 -4.03 -0.33
C LEU A 114 2.11 -4.61 -0.65
N ASN A 115 2.75 -5.25 0.33
CA ASN A 115 4.03 -5.96 0.17
C ASN A 115 5.18 -5.05 -0.33
N LEU A 116 5.10 -3.74 -0.09
CA LEU A 116 6.16 -2.80 -0.41
C LEU A 116 7.42 -3.17 0.36
N GLY A 117 8.56 -3.17 -0.32
CA GLY A 117 9.84 -3.61 0.19
C GLY A 117 10.28 -4.96 -0.37
N MET A 118 9.39 -5.69 -1.07
CA MET A 118 9.80 -6.87 -1.80
C MET A 118 10.68 -6.51 -3.01
N ASN A 119 11.75 -7.28 -3.17
CA ASN A 119 12.69 -7.22 -4.28
C ASN A 119 13.28 -8.63 -4.46
N ASP A 120 14.16 -8.82 -5.45
CA ASP A 120 14.69 -10.16 -5.78
C ASP A 120 15.45 -10.80 -4.60
N GLU A 121 16.13 -10.03 -3.75
CA GLU A 121 16.83 -10.57 -2.58
C GLU A 121 15.87 -10.86 -1.42
N VAL A 122 14.92 -9.95 -1.19
CA VAL A 122 13.94 -10.03 -0.09
C VAL A 122 12.97 -11.17 -0.30
N VAL A 123 12.51 -11.43 -1.53
CA VAL A 123 11.59 -12.57 -1.78
C VAL A 123 12.26 -13.91 -1.48
N GLU A 124 13.53 -14.07 -1.85
CA GLU A 124 14.33 -15.27 -1.57
C GLU A 124 14.56 -15.45 -0.06
N GLY A 125 14.88 -14.37 0.64
CA GLY A 125 15.08 -14.39 2.09
C GLY A 125 13.79 -14.62 2.87
N PHE A 126 12.67 -14.07 2.38
CA PHE A 126 11.33 -14.28 2.93
C PHE A 126 10.88 -15.73 2.71
N ALA A 127 11.06 -16.28 1.51
CA ALA A 127 10.76 -17.67 1.17
C ALA A 127 11.48 -18.71 2.05
N LYS A 128 12.65 -18.37 2.60
CA LYS A 128 13.37 -19.24 3.56
C LYS A 128 12.74 -19.26 4.96
N GLN A 129 11.98 -18.23 5.30
CA GLN A 129 11.40 -18.02 6.64
C GLN A 129 9.89 -18.30 6.68
N SER A 130 9.25 -18.36 5.52
CA SER A 130 7.83 -18.61 5.35
C SER A 130 7.57 -19.68 4.29
N ASN A 131 6.32 -19.83 3.89
CA ASN A 131 5.96 -20.66 2.76
C ASN A 131 6.50 -20.06 1.44
N GLU A 132 7.36 -20.79 0.72
CA GLU A 132 8.01 -20.32 -0.51
C GLU A 132 6.99 -19.90 -1.59
N TRP A 133 5.93 -20.69 -1.78
CA TRP A 133 4.87 -20.36 -2.74
C TRP A 133 4.19 -19.03 -2.38
N ALA A 134 3.80 -18.86 -1.11
CA ALA A 134 3.15 -17.63 -0.64
C ALA A 134 4.07 -16.40 -0.77
N SER A 135 5.38 -16.57 -0.60
CA SER A 135 6.37 -15.51 -0.77
C SER A 135 6.44 -15.03 -2.22
N TRP A 136 6.55 -15.97 -3.17
CA TRP A 136 6.58 -15.64 -4.60
C TRP A 136 5.25 -15.12 -5.12
N ASP A 137 4.11 -15.63 -4.63
CA ASP A 137 2.79 -15.07 -4.95
C ASP A 137 2.64 -13.65 -4.42
N SER A 138 3.12 -13.38 -3.20
CA SER A 138 3.13 -12.05 -2.60
C SER A 138 3.99 -11.08 -3.41
N TYR A 139 5.14 -11.53 -3.95
CA TYR A 139 5.99 -10.71 -4.80
C TYR A 139 5.37 -10.45 -6.17
N ARG A 140 4.77 -11.48 -6.78
CA ARG A 140 3.98 -11.33 -8.01
C ARG A 140 2.88 -10.29 -7.85
N ARG A 141 2.09 -10.39 -6.78
CA ARG A 141 1.02 -9.42 -6.45
C ARG A 141 1.59 -8.02 -6.22
N PHE A 142 2.75 -7.90 -5.56
CA PHE A 142 3.40 -6.61 -5.39
C PHE A 142 3.78 -5.97 -6.73
N ILE A 143 4.42 -6.73 -7.63
CA ILE A 143 4.82 -6.23 -8.95
C ILE A 143 3.60 -5.78 -9.75
N GLN A 144 2.51 -6.56 -9.74
CA GLN A 144 1.24 -6.22 -10.37
C GLN A 144 0.66 -4.92 -9.80
N MET A 145 0.47 -4.85 -8.48
CA MET A 145 -0.14 -3.69 -7.81
C MET A 145 0.71 -2.42 -7.97
N TYR A 146 2.01 -2.51 -7.78
CA TYR A 146 2.93 -1.38 -7.94
C TYR A 146 3.04 -0.95 -9.41
N GLY A 147 3.08 -1.92 -10.33
CA GLY A 147 3.12 -1.70 -11.76
C GLY A 147 1.90 -0.94 -12.27
N ASP A 148 0.69 -1.32 -11.84
CA ASP A 148 -0.55 -0.59 -12.13
C ASP A 148 -0.55 0.80 -11.46
N VAL A 149 -0.52 0.82 -10.12
CA VAL A 149 -0.80 2.03 -9.34
C VAL A 149 0.28 3.10 -9.47
N VAL A 150 1.56 2.69 -9.46
CA VAL A 150 2.69 3.62 -9.37
C VAL A 150 3.37 3.81 -10.72
N MET A 151 3.47 2.74 -11.52
CA MET A 151 4.14 2.79 -12.82
C MET A 151 3.18 2.99 -14.00
N GLY A 152 1.87 2.91 -13.77
CA GLY A 152 0.83 3.22 -14.77
C GLY A 152 0.60 2.12 -15.81
N LEU A 153 1.04 0.88 -15.56
CA LEU A 153 0.76 -0.25 -16.43
C LEU A 153 -0.65 -0.81 -16.13
N LYS A 154 -1.65 -0.26 -16.81
CA LYS A 154 -3.06 -0.59 -16.61
C LYS A 154 -3.85 -0.62 -17.92
N PRO A 155 -5.07 -1.18 -17.94
CA PRO A 155 -5.97 -1.08 -19.10
C PRO A 155 -6.12 0.36 -19.61
N GLU A 156 -6.05 0.56 -20.94
CA GLU A 156 -6.26 1.88 -21.55
C GLU A 156 -7.76 2.24 -21.57
N SER A 157 -8.62 1.24 -21.72
CA SER A 157 -10.08 1.34 -21.64
C SER A 157 -10.66 0.30 -20.67
N LYS A 158 -11.96 0.43 -20.35
CA LYS A 158 -12.66 -0.52 -19.48
C LYS A 158 -12.87 -1.90 -20.11
N ASP A 159 -12.78 -1.98 -21.43
CA ASP A 159 -12.99 -3.21 -22.20
C ASP A 159 -11.67 -3.94 -22.46
N ASP A 160 -10.52 -3.32 -22.14
CA ASP A 160 -9.21 -3.92 -22.27
C ASP A 160 -8.93 -4.88 -21.11
N ILE A 161 -8.33 -6.02 -21.44
CA ILE A 161 -7.84 -6.98 -20.46
C ILE A 161 -6.64 -6.39 -19.74
N ASP A 162 -6.61 -6.53 -18.42
CA ASP A 162 -5.46 -6.14 -17.62
C ASP A 162 -4.18 -6.83 -18.12
N PRO A 163 -3.08 -6.07 -18.34
CA PRO A 163 -1.87 -6.61 -18.94
C PRO A 163 -1.22 -7.70 -18.07
N PHE A 164 -1.40 -7.67 -16.75
CA PHE A 164 -0.90 -8.69 -15.84
C PHE A 164 -1.80 -9.94 -15.87
N GLU A 165 -3.13 -9.76 -15.85
CA GLU A 165 -4.08 -10.88 -15.98
C GLU A 165 -3.86 -11.65 -17.29
N LYS A 166 -3.67 -10.92 -18.40
CA LYS A 166 -3.37 -11.55 -19.71
C LYS A 166 -2.12 -12.44 -19.67
N ILE A 167 -1.08 -12.04 -18.93
CA ILE A 167 0.14 -12.84 -18.77
C ILE A 167 -0.15 -14.08 -17.92
N MET A 168 -0.90 -13.93 -16.82
CA MET A 168 -1.25 -15.06 -15.96
C MET A 168 -2.14 -16.07 -16.68
N ASP A 169 -3.13 -15.61 -17.44
CA ASP A 169 -4.02 -16.48 -18.24
C ASP A 169 -3.23 -17.27 -19.27
N TYR A 170 -2.27 -16.63 -19.96
CA TYR A 170 -1.38 -17.34 -20.88
C TYR A 170 -0.58 -18.45 -20.18
N VAL A 171 0.00 -18.18 -19.00
CA VAL A 171 0.74 -19.21 -18.26
C VAL A 171 -0.20 -20.32 -17.78
N LYS A 172 -1.44 -20.01 -17.36
CA LYS A 172 -2.44 -21.02 -16.98
C LYS A 172 -2.79 -21.94 -18.16
N GLU A 173 -3.00 -21.38 -19.34
CA GLU A 173 -3.28 -22.13 -20.56
C GLU A 173 -2.12 -23.06 -20.95
N GLU A 174 -0.88 -22.54 -20.94
CA GLU A 174 0.33 -23.33 -21.25
C GLU A 174 0.58 -24.48 -20.25
N ARG A 175 0.13 -24.32 -19.00
CA ARG A 175 0.26 -25.33 -17.94
C ARG A 175 -0.96 -26.23 -17.79
N GLY A 176 -2.06 -25.93 -18.49
CA GLY A 176 -3.32 -26.67 -18.40
C GLY A 176 -4.01 -26.56 -17.02
N ILE A 177 -3.77 -25.49 -16.28
CA ILE A 177 -4.36 -25.22 -14.96
C ILE A 177 -5.49 -24.19 -15.06
N LYS A 178 -6.30 -24.06 -14.00
CA LYS A 178 -7.45 -23.14 -13.99
C LYS A 178 -7.37 -22.06 -12.91
N ASN A 179 -6.83 -22.39 -11.74
CA ASN A 179 -6.78 -21.47 -10.61
C ASN A 179 -5.36 -20.93 -10.43
N ASP A 180 -5.26 -19.68 -9.98
CA ASP A 180 -3.95 -19.09 -9.65
C ASP A 180 -3.26 -19.84 -8.50
N THR A 181 -4.03 -20.52 -7.64
CA THR A 181 -3.49 -21.39 -6.58
C THR A 181 -2.75 -22.62 -7.11
N ASP A 182 -2.97 -22.97 -8.38
CA ASP A 182 -2.38 -24.14 -9.01
C ASP A 182 -1.00 -23.83 -9.64
N PHE A 183 -0.56 -22.56 -9.63
CA PHE A 183 0.79 -22.20 -10.09
C PHE A 183 1.86 -22.87 -9.24
N THR A 184 2.95 -23.32 -9.85
CA THR A 184 4.14 -23.74 -9.10
C THR A 184 5.00 -22.53 -8.71
N VAL A 185 5.97 -22.71 -7.80
CA VAL A 185 6.95 -21.67 -7.47
C VAL A 185 7.71 -21.19 -8.71
N ASP A 186 8.07 -22.11 -9.61
CA ASP A 186 8.79 -21.76 -10.85
C ASP A 186 7.92 -20.97 -11.81
N ASP A 187 6.61 -21.27 -11.88
CA ASP A 187 5.66 -20.46 -12.65
C ASP A 187 5.54 -19.04 -12.07
N LEU A 188 5.49 -18.91 -10.73
CA LEU A 188 5.46 -17.59 -10.08
C LEU A 188 6.74 -16.78 -10.35
N LYS A 189 7.92 -17.42 -10.30
CA LYS A 189 9.20 -16.80 -10.67
C LYS A 189 9.20 -16.35 -12.13
N LEU A 190 8.68 -17.16 -13.04
CA LEU A 190 8.52 -16.83 -14.46
C LEU A 190 7.57 -15.63 -14.65
N ILE A 191 6.42 -15.63 -13.98
CA ILE A 191 5.43 -14.54 -14.03
C ILE A 191 6.04 -13.23 -13.51
N CYS A 192 6.74 -13.25 -12.36
CA CYS A 192 7.42 -12.07 -11.82
C CYS A 192 8.39 -11.45 -12.85
N ASN A 193 9.21 -12.28 -13.49
CA ASN A 193 10.12 -11.83 -14.54
C ASN A 193 9.37 -11.24 -15.74
N THR A 194 8.29 -11.88 -16.16
CA THR A 194 7.49 -11.45 -17.32
C THR A 194 6.78 -10.13 -17.04
N PHE A 195 6.25 -9.94 -15.82
CA PHE A 195 5.65 -8.69 -15.38
C PHE A 195 6.65 -7.53 -15.42
N ARG A 196 7.85 -7.71 -14.87
CA ARG A 196 8.89 -6.67 -14.88
C ARG A 196 9.33 -6.31 -16.29
N ASN A 197 9.49 -7.30 -17.17
CA ASN A 197 9.77 -7.06 -18.57
C ASN A 197 8.66 -6.26 -19.25
N LYS A 198 7.38 -6.58 -18.96
CA LYS A 198 6.24 -5.84 -19.50
C LYS A 198 6.19 -4.39 -19.01
N ILE A 199 6.49 -4.18 -17.72
CA ILE A 199 6.63 -2.84 -17.13
C ILE A 199 7.72 -2.05 -17.86
N LYS A 200 8.90 -2.64 -18.08
CA LYS A 200 10.00 -1.98 -18.80
C LYS A 200 9.65 -1.66 -20.24
N GLU A 201 9.01 -2.59 -20.96
CA GLU A 201 8.55 -2.42 -22.34
C GLU A 201 7.57 -1.23 -22.46
N LYS A 202 6.60 -1.13 -21.54
CA LYS A 202 5.52 -0.14 -21.62
C LYS A 202 5.89 1.22 -21.03
N THR A 203 6.63 1.24 -19.93
CA THR A 203 6.93 2.48 -19.19
C THR A 203 8.32 3.03 -19.49
N GLY A 204 9.19 2.25 -20.12
CA GLY A 204 10.61 2.57 -20.33
C GLY A 204 11.45 2.53 -19.05
N LYS A 205 10.88 2.15 -17.91
CA LYS A 205 11.53 2.13 -16.60
C LYS A 205 11.60 0.72 -16.05
N GLU A 206 12.71 0.39 -15.40
CA GLU A 206 12.83 -0.86 -14.68
C GLU A 206 11.99 -0.85 -13.40
N PHE A 207 11.54 -2.02 -12.97
CA PHE A 207 10.87 -2.16 -11.68
C PHE A 207 11.86 -1.81 -10.56
N PRO A 208 11.50 -0.90 -9.62
CA PRO A 208 12.43 -0.46 -8.59
C PRO A 208 12.74 -1.60 -7.61
N GLN A 209 14.01 -1.94 -7.48
CA GLN A 209 14.49 -2.95 -6.51
C GLN A 209 14.82 -2.32 -5.14
N ASP A 210 15.06 -1.00 -5.10
CA ASP A 210 15.29 -0.24 -3.87
C ASP A 210 13.95 0.04 -3.15
N PRO A 211 13.75 -0.47 -1.93
CA PRO A 211 12.54 -0.25 -1.14
C PRO A 211 12.24 1.24 -0.86
N TRP A 212 13.25 2.10 -0.78
CA TRP A 212 13.02 3.53 -0.57
C TRP A 212 12.45 4.21 -1.81
N GLN A 213 12.90 3.80 -3.00
CA GLN A 213 12.29 4.25 -4.26
C GLN A 213 10.85 3.75 -4.37
N GLN A 214 10.58 2.50 -3.96
CA GLN A 214 9.21 1.96 -3.90
C GLN A 214 8.33 2.78 -2.94
N LEU A 215 8.85 3.14 -1.77
CA LEU A 215 8.12 3.94 -0.77
C LEU A 215 7.77 5.32 -1.30
N TRP A 216 8.73 6.06 -1.87
CA TRP A 216 8.47 7.37 -2.46
C TRP A 216 7.55 7.31 -3.68
N GLY A 217 7.72 6.29 -4.52
CA GLY A 217 6.81 6.02 -5.63
C GLY A 217 5.37 5.87 -5.15
N SER A 218 5.16 5.07 -4.10
CA SER A 218 3.84 4.80 -3.53
C SER A 218 3.23 6.02 -2.84
N ILE A 219 4.01 6.77 -2.04
CA ILE A 219 3.54 8.01 -1.38
C ILE A 219 3.10 9.03 -2.43
N THR A 220 3.92 9.24 -3.46
CA THR A 220 3.59 10.21 -4.51
C THR A 220 2.44 9.76 -5.41
N ALA A 221 2.33 8.45 -5.70
CA ALA A 221 1.17 7.91 -6.42
C ALA A 221 -0.14 8.13 -5.64
N VAL A 222 -0.13 7.99 -4.30
CA VAL A 222 -1.30 8.31 -3.47
C VAL A 222 -1.65 9.80 -3.58
N PHE A 223 -0.66 10.70 -3.51
CA PHE A 223 -0.92 12.12 -3.72
C PHE A 223 -1.50 12.37 -5.11
N ASP A 224 -0.87 11.86 -6.18
CA ASP A 224 -1.32 12.00 -7.57
C ASP A 224 -2.76 11.48 -7.76
N SER A 225 -3.12 10.39 -7.07
CA SER A 225 -4.47 9.80 -7.13
C SER A 225 -5.57 10.78 -6.66
N TRP A 226 -5.24 11.76 -5.81
CA TRP A 226 -6.21 12.76 -5.38
C TRP A 226 -6.75 13.60 -6.53
N MET A 227 -5.94 13.86 -7.56
CA MET A 227 -6.36 14.66 -8.72
C MET A 227 -6.66 13.80 -9.96
N ASN A 228 -6.84 12.50 -9.80
CA ASN A 228 -7.30 11.66 -10.91
C ASN A 228 -8.78 11.95 -11.24
N GLN A 229 -9.17 11.66 -12.49
CA GLN A 229 -10.50 11.99 -12.99
C GLN A 229 -11.62 11.31 -12.18
N ARG A 230 -11.39 10.07 -11.72
CA ARG A 230 -12.36 9.32 -10.91
C ARG A 230 -12.61 10.02 -9.57
N ALA A 231 -11.55 10.43 -8.88
CA ALA A 231 -11.62 11.12 -7.60
C ALA A 231 -12.24 12.51 -7.74
N ILE A 232 -11.89 13.27 -8.79
CA ILE A 232 -12.51 14.57 -9.09
C ILE A 232 -14.02 14.42 -9.29
N THR A 233 -14.46 13.47 -10.12
CA THR A 233 -15.88 13.22 -10.35
C THR A 233 -16.58 12.79 -9.06
N TYR A 234 -16.00 11.86 -8.29
CA TYR A 234 -16.58 11.41 -7.03
C TYR A 234 -16.74 12.57 -6.04
N ARG A 235 -15.71 13.42 -5.89
CA ARG A 235 -15.75 14.58 -5.01
C ARG A 235 -16.85 15.56 -5.40
N ARG A 236 -17.01 15.83 -6.70
CA ARG A 236 -18.08 16.70 -7.21
C ARG A 236 -19.46 16.15 -6.88
N LEU A 237 -19.67 14.84 -7.04
CA LEU A 237 -20.96 14.19 -6.75
C LEU A 237 -21.30 14.16 -5.25
N ASN A 238 -20.29 14.14 -4.38
CA ASN A 238 -20.45 14.00 -2.93
C ASN A 238 -20.13 15.28 -2.14
N ASN A 239 -19.95 16.42 -2.82
CA ASN A 239 -19.60 17.71 -2.22
C ASN A 239 -18.35 17.66 -1.31
N ILE A 240 -17.33 16.91 -1.73
CA ILE A 240 -16.05 16.81 -1.00
C ILE A 240 -15.09 17.86 -1.56
N PRO A 241 -14.60 18.81 -0.74
CA PRO A 241 -13.69 19.86 -1.21
C PRO A 241 -12.33 19.31 -1.67
N ALA A 242 -11.74 19.93 -2.70
CA ALA A 242 -10.46 19.48 -3.26
C ALA A 242 -9.26 19.87 -2.37
N GLU A 243 -9.39 20.96 -1.62
CA GLU A 243 -8.40 21.49 -0.69
C GLU A 243 -8.17 20.61 0.54
N TRP A 244 -9.02 19.62 0.78
CA TRP A 244 -8.83 18.66 1.87
C TRP A 244 -7.62 17.76 1.67
N GLY A 245 -7.23 17.48 0.42
CA GLY A 245 -6.16 16.54 0.12
C GLY A 245 -6.47 15.10 0.60
N THR A 246 -5.44 14.27 0.57
CA THR A 246 -5.49 12.90 1.09
C THR A 246 -4.25 12.62 1.93
N ALA A 247 -4.40 11.90 3.04
CA ALA A 247 -3.29 11.41 3.84
C ALA A 247 -2.78 10.07 3.27
N VAL A 248 -1.53 9.74 3.59
CA VAL A 248 -0.91 8.45 3.24
C VAL A 248 -0.60 7.68 4.51
N ASN A 249 -1.21 6.51 4.68
CA ASN A 249 -0.94 5.62 5.80
C ASN A 249 0.06 4.56 5.35
N VAL A 250 1.23 4.55 5.97
CA VAL A 250 2.28 3.55 5.76
C VAL A 250 2.29 2.64 6.99
N GLN A 251 2.09 1.35 6.80
CA GLN A 251 1.89 0.41 7.91
C GLN A 251 2.63 -0.91 7.67
N ALA A 252 3.21 -1.48 8.72
CA ALA A 252 3.82 -2.82 8.65
C ALA A 252 2.82 -3.86 8.15
N MET A 253 3.27 -4.71 7.21
CA MET A 253 2.48 -5.81 6.71
C MET A 253 2.26 -6.88 7.77
N VAL A 254 1.04 -7.40 7.79
CA VAL A 254 0.67 -8.67 8.40
C VAL A 254 0.09 -9.56 7.31
N PHE A 255 0.32 -10.86 7.40
CA PHE A 255 0.03 -11.80 6.31
C PHE A 255 -1.10 -12.74 6.71
N GLY A 256 -2.19 -12.72 5.95
CA GLY A 256 -3.32 -13.64 6.13
C GLY A 256 -3.21 -14.91 5.28
N ASN A 257 -2.08 -15.13 4.60
CA ASN A 257 -1.86 -16.17 3.59
C ASN A 257 -0.57 -16.99 3.85
N MET A 258 -0.11 -17.06 5.10
CA MET A 258 1.12 -17.77 5.48
C MET A 258 0.92 -19.29 5.69
N GLY A 259 -0.32 -19.76 5.76
CA GLY A 259 -0.66 -21.15 6.04
C GLY A 259 -2.07 -21.26 6.64
N ASP A 260 -2.41 -22.46 7.11
CA ASP A 260 -3.76 -22.80 7.60
C ASP A 260 -4.14 -22.11 8.93
N ASP A 261 -3.17 -21.51 9.64
CA ASP A 261 -3.35 -20.75 10.88
C ASP A 261 -3.46 -19.22 10.65
N SER A 262 -3.52 -18.79 9.38
CA SER A 262 -3.55 -17.40 8.97
C SER A 262 -4.83 -17.10 8.18
N ALA A 263 -5.44 -15.94 8.44
CA ALA A 263 -6.65 -15.50 7.72
C ALA A 263 -6.74 -13.98 7.61
N THR A 264 -7.57 -13.51 6.69
CA THR A 264 -7.98 -12.10 6.56
C THR A 264 -9.50 -12.04 6.42
N GLY A 265 -10.13 -11.02 7.01
CA GLY A 265 -11.59 -10.91 7.01
C GLY A 265 -12.07 -9.50 7.34
N VAL A 266 -13.35 -9.26 7.06
CA VAL A 266 -14.07 -8.03 7.39
C VAL A 266 -15.34 -8.43 8.13
N ALA A 267 -15.60 -7.79 9.26
CA ALA A 267 -16.78 -8.02 10.08
C ALA A 267 -17.47 -6.70 10.41
N PHE A 268 -18.78 -6.77 10.64
CA PHE A 268 -19.59 -5.68 11.19
C PHE A 268 -20.09 -6.11 12.57
N THR A 269 -20.14 -5.18 13.53
CA THR A 269 -20.64 -5.48 14.88
C THR A 269 -22.15 -5.72 14.94
N ARG A 270 -22.88 -5.41 13.86
CA ARG A 270 -24.30 -5.65 13.63
C ARG A 270 -24.54 -5.90 12.15
N ASP A 271 -25.70 -6.44 11.81
CA ASP A 271 -26.12 -6.59 10.41
C ASP A 271 -26.20 -5.20 9.72
N PRO A 272 -25.44 -4.96 8.63
CA PRO A 272 -25.44 -3.66 7.96
C PRO A 272 -26.70 -3.38 7.13
N ALA A 273 -27.53 -4.38 6.84
CA ALA A 273 -28.78 -4.25 6.10
C ALA A 273 -29.99 -4.06 7.04
N THR A 274 -30.05 -4.80 8.15
CA THR A 274 -31.21 -4.78 9.07
C THR A 274 -30.97 -4.00 10.36
N GLY A 275 -29.72 -3.85 10.78
CA GLY A 275 -29.34 -3.25 12.07
C GLY A 275 -29.47 -4.20 13.26
N GLU A 276 -29.83 -5.46 13.04
CA GLU A 276 -30.00 -6.46 14.09
C GLU A 276 -28.67 -6.83 14.77
N ASN A 277 -28.76 -7.15 16.06
CA ASN A 277 -27.64 -7.59 16.88
C ASN A 277 -27.64 -9.12 16.98
N ILE A 278 -27.06 -9.78 15.98
CA ILE A 278 -27.10 -11.25 15.79
C ILE A 278 -25.76 -11.96 16.01
N PHE A 279 -24.80 -11.29 16.68
CA PHE A 279 -23.47 -11.82 17.00
C PHE A 279 -23.29 -12.10 18.49
#